data_AF-A0A1N6K1I7-F1
#
_entry.id   AF-A0A1N6K1I7-F1
#
_cell.length_a   1.000
_cell.length_b   1.000
_cell.length_c   1.000
_cell.angle_alpha   90.00
_cell.angle_beta   90.00
_cell.angle_gamma   90.00
#
_symmetry.space_group_name_H-M   'P 1'
#
loop_
_entity.id
_entity.type
_entity.pdbx_description
1 polymer ?
#
loop_
_entity_poly.entity_id
_entity_poly.type
_entity_poly.pdbx_seq_one_letter_code
_entity_poly.pdbx_strand_id
1 'polypeptide(L)'
;MMKKTLLPLVLSFCAISATYAQDNARYTDATSFMLIGKGLPTNKPYVRLDSIQTRELTPAVKYLSTNSAGIAVLFETNSKYIKVKWTVNKVAYHSNMTPIVHSGLDLYGKKDGKWVWAGVGRPVNQVEAESVIVNNMDATTKQFMLYAPTYNELTSLQIGVEPEATIGVPSKPGIDTTKRVVMYGSSIMQGASASRPGMAYPAIIARHSGWDVVNLGFSGAGKMEFPVAEILVTMKASVFVLDCMPNPTLDEIKERGYPFIKHLLTKRPEVPVLLVESAIYESGNFDQRIAETVRKKNALLTEIYTKLKQEGFKQLHYLSAKGLIGEDHEGATDGVHLNDIGFQRQAEKVLPVVQQLVKKSSGSK
;
A
#
# COMPACT_ATOMS: atom_id res chain seq x y z
N MET A 1 55.07 -55.21 -6.98
CA MET A 1 53.93 -55.82 -6.27
C MET A 1 53.53 -54.88 -5.12
N MET A 2 52.74 -53.83 -5.40
CA MET A 2 52.29 -52.86 -4.38
C MET A 2 50.83 -53.20 -4.02
N LYS A 3 50.61 -53.71 -2.81
CA LYS A 3 49.27 -53.95 -2.25
C LYS A 3 48.69 -52.60 -1.81
N LYS A 4 47.63 -52.15 -2.48
CA LYS A 4 46.79 -51.03 -2.04
C LYS A 4 45.86 -51.54 -0.94
N THR A 5 46.04 -51.07 0.29
CA THR A 5 45.13 -51.32 1.41
C THR A 5 43.97 -50.34 1.31
N LEU A 6 42.77 -50.83 1.02
CA LEU A 6 41.53 -50.03 1.03
C LEU A 6 41.03 -49.95 2.48
N LEU A 7 40.96 -48.74 3.05
CA LEU A 7 40.36 -48.47 4.35
C LEU A 7 38.85 -48.19 4.12
N PRO A 8 37.91 -48.86 4.82
CA PRO A 8 36.49 -48.55 4.66
C PRO A 8 36.15 -47.26 5.40
N LEU A 9 35.71 -46.26 4.66
CA LEU A 9 35.16 -45.01 5.18
C LEU A 9 33.75 -45.29 5.74
N VAL A 10 33.61 -45.38 7.06
CA VAL A 10 32.31 -45.46 7.73
C VAL A 10 31.66 -44.08 7.70
N LEU A 11 30.79 -43.84 6.72
CA LEU A 11 29.90 -42.68 6.71
C LEU A 11 28.81 -42.87 7.76
N SER A 12 28.99 -42.23 8.92
CA SER A 12 27.94 -42.12 9.93
C SER A 12 26.84 -41.19 9.40
N PHE A 13 25.76 -41.78 8.89
CA PHE A 13 24.52 -41.07 8.57
C PHE A 13 23.88 -40.59 9.89
N CYS A 14 24.16 -39.35 10.29
CA CYS A 14 23.31 -38.65 11.24
C CYS A 14 21.97 -38.36 10.54
N ALA A 15 21.00 -39.24 10.71
CA ALA A 15 19.61 -38.95 10.39
C ALA A 15 19.13 -37.83 11.32
N ILE A 16 19.15 -36.60 10.81
CA ILE A 16 18.42 -35.49 11.45
C ILE A 16 16.95 -35.79 11.21
N SER A 17 16.32 -36.49 12.16
CA SER A 17 14.89 -36.60 12.24
C SER A 17 14.33 -35.20 12.49
N ALA A 18 13.91 -34.51 11.43
CA ALA A 18 13.05 -33.34 11.56
C ALA A 18 11.74 -33.84 12.17
N THR A 19 11.61 -33.71 13.49
CA THR A 19 10.32 -33.84 14.17
C THR A 19 9.42 -32.74 13.61
N TYR A 20 8.57 -33.10 12.66
CA TYR A 20 7.39 -32.31 12.33
C TYR A 20 6.54 -32.28 13.60
N ALA A 21 6.68 -31.21 14.38
CA ALA A 21 5.72 -30.91 15.42
C ALA A 21 4.33 -30.92 14.76
N GLN A 22 3.41 -31.69 15.33
CA GLN A 22 2.03 -31.78 14.89
C GLN A 22 1.48 -30.36 14.73
N ASP A 23 0.98 -30.02 13.53
CA ASP A 23 0.51 -28.67 13.24
C ASP A 23 -0.80 -28.37 13.99
N ASN A 24 -0.64 -27.93 15.24
CA ASN A 24 -1.75 -27.63 16.14
C ASN A 24 -2.05 -26.12 16.18
N ALA A 25 -1.68 -25.36 15.14
CA ALA A 25 -1.89 -23.92 15.12
C ALA A 25 -3.39 -23.58 15.25
N ARG A 26 -3.71 -22.64 16.15
CA ARG A 26 -5.07 -22.13 16.31
C ARG A 26 -5.29 -20.99 15.33
N TYR A 27 -6.11 -21.23 14.31
CA TYR A 27 -6.46 -20.25 13.28
C TYR A 27 -7.66 -19.39 13.71
N THR A 28 -7.53 -18.07 13.52
CA THR A 28 -8.60 -17.09 13.75
C THR A 28 -8.85 -16.30 12.47
N ASP A 29 -10.11 -16.07 12.10
CA ASP A 29 -10.47 -15.24 10.95
C ASP A 29 -10.02 -13.79 11.19
N ALA A 30 -9.28 -13.23 10.23
CA ALA A 30 -8.69 -11.91 10.37
C ALA A 30 -9.71 -10.76 10.40
N THR A 31 -10.96 -10.99 9.96
CA THR A 31 -12.06 -10.02 10.08
C THR A 31 -12.52 -9.80 11.52
N SER A 32 -12.15 -10.68 12.45
CA SER A 32 -12.37 -10.50 13.89
C SER A 32 -11.40 -9.49 14.53
N PHE A 33 -10.36 -9.07 13.80
CA PHE A 33 -9.38 -8.09 14.26
C PHE A 33 -9.63 -6.71 13.63
N MET A 34 -8.71 -5.77 13.88
CA MET A 34 -8.86 -4.39 13.40
C MET A 34 -8.39 -4.26 11.95
N LEU A 35 -9.32 -4.00 11.03
CA LEU A 35 -9.00 -3.64 9.65
C LEU A 35 -8.71 -2.14 9.53
N ILE A 36 -7.61 -1.81 8.86
CA ILE A 36 -7.18 -0.43 8.54
C ILE A 36 -6.97 -0.26 7.03
N GLY A 37 -6.75 0.98 6.59
CA GLY A 37 -6.49 1.32 5.19
C GLY A 37 -7.75 1.40 4.32
N LYS A 38 -8.94 1.39 4.94
CA LYS A 38 -10.23 1.46 4.26
C LYS A 38 -10.87 2.84 4.38
N GLY A 39 -11.19 3.44 3.23
CA GLY A 39 -11.84 4.74 3.17
C GLY A 39 -13.31 4.69 3.57
N LEU A 40 -14.03 3.67 3.10
CA LEU A 40 -15.46 3.46 3.32
C LEU A 40 -15.75 2.01 3.75
N PRO A 41 -16.87 1.77 4.46
CA PRO A 41 -17.34 0.40 4.68
C PRO A 41 -17.74 -0.25 3.36
N THR A 42 -17.51 -1.55 3.26
CA THR A 42 -17.87 -2.35 2.08
C THR A 42 -18.38 -3.72 2.52
N ASN A 43 -19.21 -4.35 1.69
CA ASN A 43 -19.79 -5.66 1.91
C ASN A 43 -18.74 -6.77 2.00
N LYS A 44 -17.69 -6.69 1.17
CA LYS A 44 -16.53 -7.58 1.25
C LYS A 44 -15.44 -6.93 2.11
N PRO A 45 -14.86 -7.62 3.10
CA PRO A 45 -13.96 -7.00 4.08
C PRO A 45 -12.66 -6.45 3.49
N TYR A 46 -12.12 -7.06 2.42
CA TYR A 46 -10.81 -6.71 1.87
C TYR A 46 -10.86 -6.00 0.50
N VAL A 47 -12.02 -5.48 0.09
CA VAL A 47 -12.10 -4.59 -1.08
C VAL A 47 -12.02 -3.13 -0.64
N ARG A 48 -11.52 -2.26 -1.52
CA ARG A 48 -11.36 -0.82 -1.22
C ARG A 48 -12.66 -0.04 -1.42
N LEU A 49 -13.39 -0.37 -2.48
CA LEU A 49 -14.74 0.12 -2.79
C LEU A 49 -15.54 -1.05 -3.39
N ASP A 50 -16.85 -1.11 -3.15
CA ASP A 50 -17.73 -2.16 -3.67
C ASP A 50 -18.83 -1.61 -4.60
N SER A 51 -19.72 -2.50 -5.04
CA SER A 51 -20.78 -2.18 -5.99
C SER A 51 -21.69 -1.00 -5.58
N ILE A 52 -21.82 -0.72 -4.28
CA ILE A 52 -22.59 0.43 -3.77
C ILE A 52 -21.85 1.73 -4.12
N GLN A 53 -20.56 1.81 -3.79
CA GLN A 53 -19.78 3.02 -4.05
C GLN A 53 -19.40 3.15 -5.53
N THR A 54 -19.18 2.04 -6.22
CA THR A 54 -18.59 2.06 -7.56
C THR A 54 -19.61 2.13 -8.70
N ARG A 55 -20.89 2.39 -8.42
CA ARG A 55 -21.97 2.25 -9.42
C ARG A 55 -21.72 3.08 -10.69
N GLU A 56 -21.32 4.33 -10.53
CA GLU A 56 -21.08 5.29 -11.61
C GLU A 56 -19.61 5.28 -12.12
N LEU A 57 -18.75 4.39 -11.60
CA LEU A 57 -17.34 4.35 -11.98
C LEU A 57 -17.12 3.60 -13.29
N THR A 58 -15.97 3.82 -13.93
CA THR A 58 -15.57 3.05 -15.12
C THR A 58 -15.36 1.57 -14.78
N PRO A 59 -15.55 0.64 -15.72
CA PRO A 59 -15.30 -0.79 -15.48
C PRO A 59 -13.90 -1.07 -14.91
N ALA A 60 -12.88 -0.34 -15.37
CA ALA A 60 -11.52 -0.46 -14.87
C ALA A 60 -11.41 -0.08 -13.39
N VAL A 61 -12.00 1.04 -12.97
CA VAL A 61 -11.99 1.46 -11.56
C VAL A 61 -12.82 0.50 -10.70
N LYS A 62 -13.98 0.01 -11.19
CA LYS A 62 -14.77 -1.01 -10.47
C LYS A 62 -13.95 -2.27 -10.20
N TYR A 63 -13.26 -2.77 -11.23
CA TYR A 63 -12.41 -3.95 -11.11
C TYR A 63 -11.24 -3.71 -10.15
N LEU A 64 -10.49 -2.62 -10.34
CA LEU A 64 -9.34 -2.30 -9.50
C LEU A 64 -9.73 -2.02 -8.04
N SER A 65 -10.95 -1.56 -7.79
CA SER A 65 -11.48 -1.35 -6.43
C SER A 65 -11.57 -2.64 -5.61
N THR A 66 -11.66 -3.81 -6.26
CA THR A 66 -11.67 -5.09 -5.54
C THR A 66 -10.28 -5.50 -5.03
N ASN A 67 -9.21 -4.87 -5.54
CA ASN A 67 -7.85 -5.18 -5.12
C ASN A 67 -7.59 -4.60 -3.73
N SER A 68 -6.86 -5.33 -2.89
CA SER A 68 -6.74 -5.04 -1.45
C SER A 68 -5.61 -4.06 -1.10
N ALA A 69 -5.17 -3.22 -2.04
CA ALA A 69 -4.02 -2.33 -1.86
C ALA A 69 -4.16 -1.42 -0.63
N GLY A 70 -3.13 -1.44 0.23
CA GLY A 70 -3.08 -0.61 1.44
C GLY A 70 -3.96 -1.10 2.60
N ILE A 71 -4.82 -2.10 2.40
CA ILE A 71 -5.58 -2.72 3.49
C ILE A 71 -4.62 -3.56 4.34
N ALA A 72 -4.75 -3.46 5.66
CA ALA A 72 -4.00 -4.29 6.59
C ALA A 72 -4.86 -4.72 7.78
N VAL A 73 -4.45 -5.81 8.41
CA VAL A 73 -5.05 -6.32 9.65
C VAL A 73 -4.10 -6.05 10.80
N LEU A 74 -4.61 -5.40 11.85
CA LEU A 74 -3.88 -5.12 13.07
C LEU A 74 -4.37 -6.03 14.20
N PHE A 75 -3.45 -6.79 14.80
CA PHE A 75 -3.71 -7.76 15.85
C PHE A 75 -2.57 -7.77 16.88
N GLU A 76 -2.81 -8.35 18.04
CA GLU A 76 -1.85 -8.47 19.13
C GLU A 76 -1.77 -9.94 19.58
N THR A 77 -0.57 -10.47 19.76
CA THR A 77 -0.34 -11.85 20.21
C THR A 77 0.97 -12.01 20.97
N ASN A 78 1.03 -12.99 21.87
CA ASN A 78 2.27 -13.45 22.52
C ASN A 78 2.82 -14.76 21.91
N SER A 79 2.27 -15.21 20.78
CA SER A 79 2.71 -16.40 20.05
C SER A 79 4.16 -16.27 19.58
N LYS A 80 4.90 -17.37 19.61
CA LYS A 80 6.28 -17.46 19.11
C LYS A 80 6.37 -17.66 17.59
N TYR A 81 5.25 -17.95 16.94
CA TYR A 81 5.14 -17.99 15.49
C TYR A 81 3.84 -17.37 14.99
N ILE A 82 3.84 -16.97 13.72
CA ILE A 82 2.64 -16.56 13.00
C ILE A 82 2.57 -17.35 11.70
N LYS A 83 1.47 -18.09 11.53
CA LYS A 83 1.05 -18.71 10.28
C LYS A 83 -0.09 -17.92 9.66
N VAL A 84 -0.25 -18.05 8.36
CA VAL A 84 -1.39 -17.48 7.64
C VAL A 84 -1.93 -18.49 6.66
N LYS A 85 -3.25 -18.49 6.50
CA LYS A 85 -3.97 -19.10 5.39
C LYS A 85 -4.74 -18.00 4.70
N TRP A 86 -4.62 -17.88 3.38
CA TRP A 86 -5.34 -16.84 2.65
C TRP A 86 -5.76 -17.31 1.27
N THR A 87 -6.84 -16.71 0.78
CA THR A 87 -7.34 -16.94 -0.57
C THR A 87 -7.32 -15.63 -1.35
N VAL A 88 -6.83 -15.69 -2.59
CA VAL A 88 -6.93 -14.58 -3.55
C VAL A 88 -7.88 -14.95 -4.69
N ASN A 89 -8.44 -13.96 -5.38
CA ASN A 89 -9.41 -14.19 -6.45
C ASN A 89 -8.82 -14.90 -7.69
N LYS A 90 -7.54 -14.71 -7.98
CA LYS A 90 -6.88 -15.31 -9.17
C LYS A 90 -5.41 -15.59 -8.94
N VAL A 91 -4.88 -16.58 -9.66
CA VAL A 91 -3.43 -16.83 -9.76
C VAL A 91 -2.87 -15.96 -10.88
N ALA A 92 -2.26 -14.83 -10.52
CA ALA A 92 -1.68 -13.91 -11.48
C ALA A 92 -0.54 -13.11 -10.85
N TYR A 93 0.35 -12.63 -11.71
CA TYR A 93 1.30 -11.55 -11.43
C TYR A 93 1.58 -10.80 -12.73
N HIS A 94 1.97 -9.52 -12.61
CA HIS A 94 2.40 -8.71 -13.75
C HIS A 94 3.91 -8.85 -13.95
N SER A 95 4.40 -8.75 -15.19
CA SER A 95 5.82 -8.96 -15.52
C SER A 95 6.76 -7.97 -14.84
N ASN A 96 6.28 -6.78 -14.53
CA ASN A 96 7.04 -5.76 -13.82
C ASN A 96 6.89 -5.85 -12.30
N MET A 97 6.17 -6.83 -11.73
CA MET A 97 5.90 -6.96 -10.28
C MET A 97 6.30 -8.32 -9.72
N THR A 98 6.72 -8.35 -8.45
CA THR A 98 6.92 -9.64 -7.77
C THR A 98 5.56 -10.31 -7.49
N PRO A 99 5.50 -11.66 -7.44
CA PRO A 99 4.31 -12.34 -6.96
C PRO A 99 3.91 -11.90 -5.53
N ILE A 100 4.89 -11.54 -4.68
CA ILE A 100 4.66 -11.16 -3.29
C ILE A 100 3.83 -9.88 -3.19
N VAL A 101 4.16 -8.82 -3.95
CA VAL A 101 3.36 -7.58 -3.95
C VAL A 101 1.98 -7.79 -4.56
N HIS A 102 1.90 -8.61 -5.60
CA HIS A 102 0.66 -8.81 -6.32
C HIS A 102 -0.35 -9.66 -5.55
N SER A 103 0.07 -10.78 -4.95
CA SER A 103 -0.81 -11.81 -4.36
C SER A 103 -0.37 -12.31 -2.97
N GLY A 104 0.76 -11.82 -2.45
CA GLY A 104 1.29 -12.20 -1.14
C GLY A 104 0.89 -11.24 -0.02
N LEU A 105 1.41 -11.52 1.17
CA LEU A 105 1.18 -10.75 2.39
C LEU A 105 2.49 -10.21 2.97
N ASP A 106 2.44 -9.15 3.76
CA ASP A 106 3.63 -8.53 4.37
C ASP A 106 3.39 -8.19 5.84
N LEU A 107 4.17 -8.79 6.74
CA LEU A 107 4.00 -8.68 8.17
C LEU A 107 5.04 -7.75 8.79
N TYR A 108 4.54 -6.83 9.61
CA TYR A 108 5.34 -5.99 10.48
C TYR A 108 5.00 -6.26 11.94
N GLY A 109 6.00 -6.35 12.80
CA GLY A 109 5.86 -6.36 14.25
C GLY A 109 6.22 -5.01 14.85
N LYS A 110 5.51 -4.57 15.88
CA LYS A 110 5.84 -3.33 16.60
C LYS A 110 6.96 -3.61 17.60
N LYS A 111 8.09 -2.93 17.43
CA LYS A 111 9.28 -3.02 18.28
C LYS A 111 9.84 -1.63 18.53
N ASP A 112 10.08 -1.29 19.80
CA ASP A 112 10.61 0.03 20.21
C ASP A 112 9.85 1.22 19.63
N GLY A 113 8.51 1.11 19.62
CA GLY A 113 7.61 2.13 19.08
C GLY A 113 7.53 2.19 17.55
N LYS A 114 8.32 1.39 16.82
CA LYS A 114 8.39 1.38 15.35
C LYS A 114 7.81 0.10 14.78
N TRP A 115 7.29 0.18 13.56
CA TRP A 115 6.89 -0.99 12.79
C TRP A 115 8.12 -1.56 12.07
N VAL A 116 8.52 -2.78 12.44
CA VAL A 116 9.70 -3.46 11.91
C VAL A 116 9.26 -4.67 11.10
N TRP A 117 9.88 -4.87 9.94
CA TRP A 117 9.55 -5.99 9.06
C TRP A 117 9.83 -7.33 9.74
N ALA A 118 8.87 -8.26 9.66
CA ALA A 118 8.93 -9.57 10.29
C ALA A 118 8.99 -10.72 9.28
N GLY A 119 8.31 -10.60 8.15
CA GLY A 119 8.27 -11.64 7.14
C GLY A 119 7.22 -11.40 6.07
N VAL A 120 7.13 -12.31 5.10
CA VAL A 120 6.13 -12.26 4.02
C VAL A 120 5.37 -13.58 3.91
N GLY A 121 4.07 -13.50 3.62
CA GLY A 121 3.30 -14.64 3.13
C GLY A 121 3.58 -14.80 1.64
N ARG A 122 4.36 -15.82 1.27
CA ARG A 122 4.75 -16.05 -0.13
C ARG A 122 3.61 -16.76 -0.86
N PRO A 123 3.05 -16.17 -1.93
CA PRO A 123 2.00 -16.84 -2.68
C PRO A 123 2.57 -18.04 -3.42
N VAL A 124 1.70 -19.03 -3.63
CA VAL A 124 1.98 -20.21 -4.45
C VAL A 124 1.19 -20.11 -5.76
N ASN A 125 1.40 -21.04 -6.68
CA ASN A 125 0.66 -21.09 -7.95
C ASN A 125 -0.78 -21.63 -7.78
N GLN A 126 -1.48 -21.16 -6.74
CA GLN A 126 -2.84 -21.54 -6.37
C GLN A 126 -3.54 -20.33 -5.74
N VAL A 127 -4.88 -20.30 -5.79
CA VAL A 127 -5.66 -19.22 -5.17
C VAL A 127 -5.63 -19.27 -3.65
N GLU A 128 -5.50 -20.47 -3.09
CA GLU A 128 -5.32 -20.71 -1.65
C GLU A 128 -3.83 -20.90 -1.36
N ALA A 129 -3.36 -20.24 -0.31
CA ALA A 129 -1.97 -20.33 0.12
C ALA A 129 -1.90 -20.42 1.65
N GLU A 130 -0.89 -21.14 2.13
CA GLU A 130 -0.55 -21.25 3.54
C GLU A 130 0.95 -20.99 3.72
N SER A 131 1.32 -20.24 4.75
CA SER A 131 2.72 -19.92 5.01
C SER A 131 2.98 -19.65 6.48
N VAL A 132 4.14 -20.09 6.97
CA VAL A 132 4.73 -19.58 8.21
C VAL A 132 5.43 -18.26 7.85
N ILE A 133 4.91 -17.13 8.34
CA ILE A 133 5.51 -15.82 8.04
C ILE A 133 6.74 -15.57 8.90
N VAL A 134 6.64 -15.90 10.19
CA VAL A 134 7.72 -15.72 11.17
C VAL A 134 7.62 -16.82 12.23
N ASN A 135 8.77 -17.26 12.73
CA ASN A 135 8.89 -18.31 13.74
C ASN A 135 10.02 -17.95 14.73
N ASN A 136 10.08 -18.67 15.86
CA ASN A 136 11.10 -18.51 16.90
C ASN A 136 11.16 -17.10 17.53
N MET A 137 10.01 -16.43 17.64
CA MET A 137 9.89 -15.18 18.40
C MET A 137 9.91 -15.48 19.91
N ASP A 138 10.27 -14.48 20.72
CA ASP A 138 10.03 -14.55 22.16
C ASP A 138 8.52 -14.47 22.48
N ALA A 139 8.14 -14.88 23.69
CA ALA A 139 6.74 -14.94 24.15
C ALA A 139 6.21 -13.60 24.71
N THR A 140 6.87 -12.47 24.46
CA THR A 140 6.31 -11.17 24.84
C THR A 140 5.16 -10.80 23.89
N THR A 141 4.10 -10.22 24.45
CA THR A 141 2.97 -9.72 23.66
C THR A 141 3.42 -8.59 22.74
N LYS A 142 3.15 -8.71 21.44
CA LYS A 142 3.49 -7.72 20.42
C LYS A 142 2.29 -7.44 19.53
N GLN A 143 2.22 -6.21 19.03
CA GLN A 143 1.30 -5.85 17.96
C GLN A 143 1.91 -6.17 16.62
N PHE A 144 1.06 -6.62 15.71
CA PHE A 144 1.41 -6.96 14.35
C PHE A 144 0.46 -6.28 13.37
N MET A 145 1.01 -5.89 12.23
CA MET A 145 0.28 -5.32 11.10
C MET A 145 0.59 -6.14 9.86
N LEU A 146 -0.43 -6.80 9.31
CA LEU A 146 -0.33 -7.69 8.16
C LEU A 146 -1.01 -7.03 6.95
N TYR A 147 -0.20 -6.57 5.98
CA TYR A 147 -0.69 -5.96 4.75
C TYR A 147 -1.21 -7.02 3.77
N ALA A 148 -2.33 -6.71 3.15
CA ALA A 148 -2.94 -7.46 2.06
C ALA A 148 -2.25 -7.19 0.71
N PRO A 149 -2.48 -8.04 -0.32
CA PRO A 149 -1.89 -7.85 -1.65
C PRO A 149 -2.37 -6.56 -2.32
N THR A 150 -1.56 -5.98 -3.23
CA THR A 150 -1.89 -4.69 -3.86
C THR A 150 -2.56 -4.80 -5.23
N TYR A 151 -2.38 -5.92 -5.94
CA TYR A 151 -2.87 -6.14 -7.30
C TYR A 151 -3.77 -7.38 -7.43
N ASN A 152 -4.33 -7.83 -6.30
CA ASN A 152 -5.30 -8.91 -6.27
C ASN A 152 -6.34 -8.66 -5.19
N GLU A 153 -7.50 -9.31 -5.33
CA GLU A 153 -8.55 -9.32 -4.31
C GLU A 153 -8.22 -10.43 -3.31
N LEU A 154 -7.98 -10.06 -2.05
CA LEU A 154 -7.96 -10.97 -0.93
C LEU A 154 -9.41 -11.34 -0.58
N THR A 155 -9.76 -12.62 -0.61
CA THR A 155 -11.14 -13.08 -0.35
C THR A 155 -11.28 -13.71 1.03
N SER A 156 -10.22 -14.32 1.56
CA SER A 156 -10.19 -14.90 2.91
C SER A 156 -8.80 -14.71 3.53
N LEU A 157 -8.75 -14.59 4.85
CA LEU A 157 -7.50 -14.54 5.61
C LEU A 157 -7.71 -15.07 7.03
N GLN A 158 -6.90 -16.04 7.42
CA GLN A 158 -6.84 -16.57 8.78
C GLN A 158 -5.42 -16.46 9.31
N ILE A 159 -5.29 -16.12 10.59
CA ILE A 159 -4.01 -15.97 11.30
C ILE A 159 -3.90 -17.12 12.30
N GLY A 160 -2.85 -17.92 12.15
CA GLY A 160 -2.53 -19.06 12.99
C GLY A 160 -1.46 -18.71 14.04
N VAL A 161 -1.71 -19.06 15.29
CA VAL A 161 -0.80 -18.88 16.43
C VAL A 161 -0.66 -20.19 17.22
N GLU A 162 0.27 -20.24 18.18
CA GLU A 162 0.35 -21.34 19.14
C GLU A 162 -1.02 -21.59 19.83
N PRO A 163 -1.41 -22.85 20.10
CA PRO A 163 -2.72 -23.16 20.71
C PRO A 163 -3.02 -22.33 21.96
N GLU A 164 -2.03 -22.25 22.85
CA GLU A 164 -2.12 -21.56 24.16
C GLU A 164 -1.76 -20.08 24.11
N ALA A 165 -1.35 -19.55 22.94
CA ALA A 165 -1.07 -18.12 22.79
C ALA A 165 -2.36 -17.30 22.76
N THR A 166 -2.28 -16.08 23.30
CA THR A 166 -3.34 -15.09 23.16
C THR A 166 -3.29 -14.48 21.77
N ILE A 167 -4.46 -14.15 21.20
CA ILE A 167 -4.57 -13.35 19.99
C ILE A 167 -5.83 -12.51 20.08
N GLY A 168 -5.75 -11.23 19.72
CA GLY A 168 -6.90 -10.32 19.80
C GLY A 168 -6.66 -8.98 19.14
N VAL A 169 -7.68 -8.13 19.22
CA VAL A 169 -7.57 -6.70 18.87
C VAL A 169 -6.62 -6.03 19.87
N PRO A 170 -5.65 -5.22 19.43
CA PRO A 170 -4.77 -4.53 20.36
C PRO A 170 -5.55 -3.56 21.25
N SER A 171 -5.29 -3.59 22.55
CA SER A 171 -5.94 -2.70 23.53
C SER A 171 -5.62 -1.21 23.29
N LYS A 172 -4.42 -0.92 22.79
CA LYS A 172 -3.97 0.41 22.34
C LYS A 172 -3.39 0.29 20.93
N PRO A 173 -4.21 0.38 19.88
CA PRO A 173 -3.76 0.21 18.51
C PRO A 173 -2.58 1.10 18.16
N GLY A 174 -1.56 0.53 17.52
CA GLY A 174 -0.40 1.27 17.04
C GLY A 174 -0.66 2.16 15.83
N ILE A 175 -1.90 2.22 15.35
CA ILE A 175 -2.40 3.06 14.26
C ILE A 175 -3.59 3.87 14.78
N ASP A 176 -3.50 5.20 14.66
CA ASP A 176 -4.55 6.15 15.00
C ASP A 176 -5.52 6.32 13.81
N THR A 177 -6.71 5.72 13.92
CA THR A 177 -7.76 5.80 12.89
C THR A 177 -8.56 7.10 12.91
N THR A 178 -8.32 7.98 13.88
CA THR A 178 -8.90 9.33 13.90
C THR A 178 -8.15 10.28 12.98
N LYS A 179 -6.89 9.98 12.66
CA LYS A 179 -6.06 10.69 11.68
C LYS A 179 -6.01 9.87 10.41
N ARG A 180 -6.76 10.30 9.38
CA ARG A 180 -6.89 9.57 8.14
C ARG A 180 -6.30 10.33 6.96
N VAL A 181 -5.33 9.74 6.28
CA VAL A 181 -4.75 10.25 5.04
C VAL A 181 -5.41 9.51 3.88
N VAL A 182 -6.15 10.22 3.02
CA VAL A 182 -6.78 9.59 1.85
C VAL A 182 -5.96 9.94 0.62
N MET A 183 -5.40 8.93 -0.05
CA MET A 183 -4.52 9.10 -1.19
C MET A 183 -5.15 8.53 -2.45
N TYR A 184 -5.25 9.32 -3.52
CA TYR A 184 -5.82 8.93 -4.80
C TYR A 184 -4.79 9.09 -5.89
N GLY A 185 -4.67 8.07 -6.76
CA GLY A 185 -3.63 8.09 -7.76
C GLY A 185 -3.63 6.93 -8.76
N SER A 186 -2.45 6.72 -9.35
CA SER A 186 -2.20 5.82 -10.46
C SER A 186 -1.80 4.39 -10.05
N SER A 187 -1.14 3.66 -10.95
CA SER A 187 -0.45 2.38 -10.69
C SER A 187 0.66 2.51 -9.64
N ILE A 188 1.41 3.62 -9.67
CA ILE A 188 2.47 3.92 -8.68
C ILE A 188 1.83 3.99 -7.29
N MET A 189 0.72 4.71 -7.15
CA MET A 189 -0.03 4.79 -5.91
C MET A 189 -0.51 3.41 -5.45
N GLN A 190 -1.05 2.59 -6.37
CA GLN A 190 -1.55 1.27 -6.04
C GLN A 190 -0.43 0.35 -5.51
N GLY A 191 0.80 0.53 -5.99
CA GLY A 191 2.00 -0.14 -5.48
C GLY A 191 2.85 -0.80 -6.57
N ALA A 192 2.66 -0.48 -7.85
CA ALA A 192 3.57 -0.91 -8.90
C ALA A 192 4.86 -0.05 -8.87
N SER A 193 6.05 -0.60 -8.64
CA SER A 193 6.42 -2.01 -8.43
C SER A 193 7.22 -2.21 -7.14
N ALA A 194 6.50 -2.12 -6.03
CA ALA A 194 7.04 -2.42 -4.71
C ALA A 194 7.41 -3.91 -4.65
N SER A 195 8.47 -4.27 -3.94
CA SER A 195 8.88 -5.69 -3.85
C SER A 195 7.89 -6.55 -3.06
N ARG A 196 7.15 -5.93 -2.14
CA ARG A 196 6.15 -6.54 -1.25
C ARG A 196 5.12 -5.49 -0.81
N PRO A 197 3.90 -5.89 -0.37
CA PRO A 197 2.81 -4.94 -0.13
C PRO A 197 3.12 -3.76 0.79
N GLY A 198 3.88 -3.98 1.87
CA GLY A 198 4.28 -2.92 2.80
C GLY A 198 5.28 -1.91 2.22
N MET A 199 5.86 -2.14 1.03
CA MET A 199 6.74 -1.16 0.38
C MET A 199 6.01 -0.16 -0.52
N ALA A 200 4.71 -0.31 -0.78
CA ALA A 200 3.94 0.75 -1.42
C ALA A 200 3.98 2.02 -0.53
N TYR A 201 4.18 3.20 -1.12
CA TYR A 201 4.46 4.39 -0.31
C TYR A 201 3.32 4.82 0.64
N PRO A 202 2.02 4.57 0.38
CA PRO A 202 0.98 4.76 1.40
C PRO A 202 1.21 3.90 2.66
N ALA A 203 1.68 2.67 2.49
CA ALA A 203 2.00 1.78 3.61
C ALA A 203 3.23 2.25 4.38
N ILE A 204 4.25 2.79 3.70
CA ILE A 204 5.42 3.42 4.35
C ILE A 204 4.96 4.63 5.19
N ILE A 205 4.11 5.50 4.62
CA ILE A 205 3.53 6.65 5.34
C ILE A 205 2.75 6.17 6.57
N ALA A 206 1.92 5.13 6.46
CA ALA A 206 1.16 4.58 7.58
C ALA A 206 2.08 4.14 8.73
N ARG A 207 3.13 3.39 8.41
CA ARG A 207 4.11 2.93 9.43
C ARG A 207 4.85 4.07 10.10
N HIS A 208 5.30 5.06 9.33
CA HIS A 208 6.12 6.14 9.86
C HIS A 208 5.31 7.20 10.63
N SER A 209 4.04 7.38 10.27
CA SER A 209 3.15 8.35 10.93
C SER A 209 2.36 7.75 12.10
N GLY A 210 2.11 6.44 12.07
CA GLY A 210 1.16 5.80 12.96
C GLY A 210 -0.30 6.17 12.66
N TRP A 211 -0.61 6.59 11.43
CA TRP A 211 -1.95 7.03 11.00
C TRP A 211 -2.59 6.03 10.05
N ASP A 212 -3.92 6.08 9.94
CA ASP A 212 -4.66 5.30 8.98
C ASP A 212 -4.52 5.92 7.58
N VAL A 213 -3.97 5.17 6.63
CA VAL A 213 -3.70 5.65 5.26
C VAL A 213 -4.46 4.82 4.26
N VAL A 214 -5.36 5.48 3.52
CA VAL A 214 -6.19 4.85 2.50
C VAL A 214 -5.50 4.97 1.15
N ASN A 215 -5.26 3.83 0.50
CA ASN A 215 -4.68 3.75 -0.84
C ASN A 215 -5.75 3.56 -1.92
N LEU A 216 -6.12 4.62 -2.62
CA LEU A 216 -7.00 4.61 -3.79
C LEU A 216 -6.20 4.81 -5.09
N GLY A 217 -5.14 4.02 -5.25
CA GLY A 217 -4.43 3.89 -6.52
C GLY A 217 -5.18 2.98 -7.49
N PHE A 218 -5.38 3.44 -8.72
CA PHE A 218 -6.03 2.66 -9.77
C PHE A 218 -5.11 2.58 -10.99
N SER A 219 -4.46 1.43 -11.17
CA SER A 219 -3.53 1.16 -12.25
C SER A 219 -4.07 1.50 -13.63
N GLY A 220 -3.53 2.55 -14.26
CA GLY A 220 -3.96 3.00 -15.59
C GLY A 220 -5.31 3.72 -15.62
N ALA A 221 -5.98 3.87 -14.46
CA ALA A 221 -7.36 4.31 -14.35
C ALA A 221 -7.57 5.44 -13.33
N GLY A 222 -6.52 5.93 -12.66
CA GLY A 222 -6.61 7.13 -11.82
C GLY A 222 -6.63 8.40 -12.68
N LYS A 223 -7.75 8.71 -13.34
CA LYS A 223 -7.84 9.76 -14.39
C LYS A 223 -8.74 10.94 -14.04
N MET A 224 -8.95 11.19 -12.75
CA MET A 224 -9.79 12.27 -12.23
C MET A 224 -11.24 12.20 -12.76
N GLU A 225 -11.79 11.00 -12.91
CA GLU A 225 -13.20 10.84 -13.24
C GLU A 225 -14.08 11.45 -12.14
N PHE A 226 -15.02 12.32 -12.51
CA PHE A 226 -15.83 13.08 -11.55
C PHE A 226 -16.59 12.20 -10.54
N PRO A 227 -17.14 11.03 -10.92
CA PRO A 227 -17.70 10.08 -9.94
C PRO A 227 -16.74 9.64 -8.83
N VAL A 228 -15.43 9.64 -9.06
CA VAL A 228 -14.45 9.37 -7.99
C VAL A 228 -14.37 10.55 -7.02
N ALA A 229 -14.47 11.80 -7.48
CA ALA A 229 -14.51 12.97 -6.60
C ALA A 229 -15.72 12.91 -5.64
N GLU A 230 -16.90 12.52 -6.16
CA GLU A 230 -18.11 12.33 -5.36
C GLU A 230 -17.92 11.28 -4.26
N ILE A 231 -17.13 10.23 -4.51
CA ILE A 231 -16.79 9.25 -3.48
C ILE A 231 -15.82 9.87 -2.46
N LEU A 232 -14.75 10.53 -2.92
CA LEU A 232 -13.72 11.09 -2.04
C LEU A 232 -14.31 12.08 -1.03
N VAL A 233 -15.26 12.93 -1.42
CA VAL A 233 -15.86 13.91 -0.51
C VAL A 233 -16.66 13.27 0.63
N THR A 234 -17.12 12.02 0.48
CA THR A 234 -17.82 11.29 1.54
C THR A 234 -16.88 10.68 2.58
N MET A 235 -15.58 10.57 2.29
CA MET A 235 -14.61 9.90 3.17
C MET A 235 -14.17 10.80 4.32
N LYS A 236 -14.12 10.26 5.54
CA LYS A 236 -13.42 10.95 6.64
C LYS A 236 -11.94 11.10 6.25
N ALA A 237 -11.39 12.31 6.36
CA ALA A 237 -10.02 12.60 5.98
C ALA A 237 -9.48 13.77 6.80
N SER A 238 -8.24 13.64 7.25
CA SER A 238 -7.44 14.72 7.83
C SER A 238 -6.65 15.46 6.74
N VAL A 239 -6.43 14.82 5.59
CA VAL A 239 -5.85 15.39 4.37
C VAL A 239 -6.19 14.48 3.18
N PHE A 240 -6.43 15.09 2.01
CA PHE A 240 -6.46 14.40 0.73
C PHE A 240 -5.12 14.59 0.01
N VAL A 241 -4.55 13.53 -0.54
CA VAL A 241 -3.35 13.57 -1.39
C VAL A 241 -3.73 13.10 -2.79
N LEU A 242 -3.60 13.98 -3.78
CA LEU A 242 -3.92 13.71 -5.18
C LEU A 242 -2.61 13.56 -5.97
N ASP A 243 -2.25 12.30 -6.24
CA ASP A 243 -1.07 11.87 -7.01
C ASP A 243 -1.54 11.07 -8.24
N CYS A 244 -2.34 11.73 -9.08
CA CYS A 244 -3.10 11.13 -10.17
C CYS A 244 -2.68 11.59 -11.57
N MET A 245 -1.64 12.42 -11.68
CA MET A 245 -1.12 12.90 -12.97
C MET A 245 -0.56 11.82 -13.92
N PRO A 246 -0.04 10.66 -13.45
CA PRO A 246 0.50 9.65 -14.35
C PRO A 246 -0.44 9.16 -15.45
N ASN A 247 -1.73 8.95 -15.16
CA ASN A 247 -2.66 8.25 -16.05
C ASN A 247 -3.48 9.12 -17.03
N PRO A 248 -4.04 10.28 -16.66
CA PRO A 248 -4.90 11.03 -17.57
C PRO A 248 -4.08 11.62 -18.73
N THR A 249 -4.68 11.72 -19.90
CA THR A 249 -4.10 12.45 -21.04
C THR A 249 -4.10 13.96 -20.77
N LEU A 250 -3.41 14.74 -21.62
CA LEU A 250 -3.42 16.21 -21.50
C LEU A 250 -4.85 16.78 -21.63
N ASP A 251 -5.67 16.20 -22.51
CA ASP A 251 -7.05 16.66 -22.70
C ASP A 251 -7.94 16.26 -21.53
N GLU A 252 -7.77 15.06 -20.98
CA GLU A 252 -8.47 14.65 -19.76
C GLU A 252 -8.09 15.55 -18.56
N ILE A 253 -6.83 15.99 -18.45
CA ILE A 253 -6.41 16.93 -17.40
C ILE A 253 -7.10 18.29 -17.57
N LYS A 254 -7.12 18.83 -18.81
CA LYS A 254 -7.78 20.11 -19.10
C LYS A 254 -9.27 20.06 -18.82
N GLU A 255 -9.92 18.96 -19.20
CA GLU A 255 -11.35 18.74 -19.02
C GLU A 255 -11.71 18.51 -17.55
N ARG A 256 -10.98 17.62 -16.87
CA ARG A 256 -11.41 17.04 -15.58
C ARG A 256 -10.67 17.60 -14.37
N GLY A 257 -9.42 18.05 -14.53
CA GLY A 257 -8.56 18.39 -13.41
C GLY A 257 -9.10 19.53 -12.55
N TYR A 258 -9.47 20.65 -13.18
CA TYR A 258 -10.07 21.79 -12.47
C TYR A 258 -11.40 21.44 -11.77
N PRO A 259 -12.43 20.89 -12.44
CA PRO A 259 -13.70 20.57 -11.77
C PRO A 259 -13.54 19.50 -10.68
N PHE A 260 -12.69 18.50 -10.87
CA PHE A 260 -12.41 17.47 -9.85
C PHE A 260 -11.85 18.08 -8.57
N ILE A 261 -10.76 18.85 -8.68
CA ILE A 261 -10.09 19.42 -7.51
C ILE A 261 -10.97 20.48 -6.84
N LYS A 262 -11.64 21.33 -7.63
CA LYS A 262 -12.57 22.34 -7.11
C LYS A 262 -13.73 21.73 -6.34
N HIS A 263 -14.24 20.59 -6.81
CA HIS A 263 -15.31 19.87 -6.12
C HIS A 263 -14.89 19.44 -4.72
N LEU A 264 -13.71 18.80 -4.57
CA LEU A 264 -13.18 18.42 -3.25
C LEU A 264 -13.03 19.65 -2.34
N LEU A 265 -12.40 20.72 -2.83
CA LEU A 265 -12.14 21.93 -2.05
C LEU A 265 -13.44 22.61 -1.58
N THR A 266 -14.47 22.60 -2.42
CA THR A 266 -15.77 23.23 -2.12
C THR A 266 -16.59 22.40 -1.14
N LYS A 267 -16.60 21.08 -1.31
CA LYS A 267 -17.38 20.17 -0.46
C LYS A 267 -16.73 19.89 0.87
N ARG A 268 -15.39 19.96 0.94
CA ARG A 268 -14.57 19.68 2.12
C ARG A 268 -13.66 20.88 2.45
N PRO A 269 -14.23 22.07 2.73
CA PRO A 269 -13.44 23.27 2.97
C PRO A 269 -12.53 23.16 4.21
N GLU A 270 -12.84 22.25 5.12
CA GLU A 270 -12.10 22.00 6.35
C GLU A 270 -10.88 21.06 6.18
N VAL A 271 -10.80 20.33 5.06
CA VAL A 271 -9.73 19.34 4.84
C VAL A 271 -8.68 19.88 3.86
N PRO A 272 -7.40 19.90 4.25
CA PRO A 272 -6.32 20.20 3.33
C PRO A 272 -6.29 19.23 2.12
N VAL A 273 -6.00 19.77 0.94
CA VAL A 273 -5.78 18.99 -0.29
C VAL A 273 -4.35 19.24 -0.76
N LEU A 274 -3.55 18.17 -0.87
CA LEU A 274 -2.20 18.19 -1.41
C LEU A 274 -2.21 17.66 -2.84
N LEU A 275 -1.82 18.50 -3.80
CA LEU A 275 -1.53 18.09 -5.16
C LEU A 275 -0.07 17.66 -5.27
N VAL A 276 0.19 16.52 -5.88
CA VAL A 276 1.54 16.00 -6.13
C VAL A 276 1.75 15.92 -7.64
N GLU A 277 2.82 16.53 -8.12
CA GLU A 277 3.25 16.38 -9.51
C GLU A 277 3.58 14.91 -9.83
N SER A 278 3.43 14.52 -11.10
CA SER A 278 3.98 13.25 -11.57
C SER A 278 5.49 13.25 -11.35
N ALA A 279 6.02 12.19 -10.75
CA ALA A 279 7.46 11.95 -10.74
C ALA A 279 8.02 12.06 -12.16
N ILE A 280 9.26 12.55 -12.27
CA ILE A 280 9.98 12.56 -13.55
C ILE A 280 10.32 11.11 -13.89
N TYR A 281 9.85 10.65 -15.04
CA TYR A 281 10.04 9.26 -15.45
C TYR A 281 11.46 9.04 -15.98
N GLU A 282 12.13 7.99 -15.51
CA GLU A 282 13.47 7.63 -15.98
C GLU A 282 13.48 7.24 -17.47
N SER A 283 12.35 6.71 -17.97
CA SER A 283 12.16 6.49 -19.41
C SER A 283 12.25 7.78 -20.24
N GLY A 284 12.03 8.94 -19.63
CA GLY A 284 12.19 10.26 -20.25
C GLY A 284 13.65 10.72 -20.39
N ASN A 285 14.61 10.05 -19.75
CA ASN A 285 16.03 10.45 -19.83
C ASN A 285 16.56 10.40 -21.28
N PHE A 286 16.03 9.47 -22.09
CA PHE A 286 16.38 9.33 -23.50
C PHE A 286 15.16 9.45 -24.44
N ASP A 287 13.93 9.21 -23.98
CA ASP A 287 12.73 9.48 -24.78
C ASP A 287 12.17 10.89 -24.51
N GLN A 288 12.52 11.81 -25.42
CA GLN A 288 12.08 13.21 -25.34
C GLN A 288 10.56 13.38 -25.41
N ARG A 289 9.81 12.44 -26.01
CA ARG A 289 8.33 12.52 -26.04
C ARG A 289 7.74 12.19 -24.69
N ILE A 290 8.32 11.23 -23.97
CA ILE A 290 7.93 10.91 -22.59
C ILE A 290 8.24 12.09 -21.67
N ALA A 291 9.47 12.62 -21.73
CA ALA A 291 9.88 13.79 -20.94
C ALA A 291 8.94 14.98 -21.17
N GLU A 292 8.66 15.28 -22.45
CA GLU A 292 7.77 16.38 -22.84
C GLU A 292 6.33 16.17 -22.35
N THR A 293 5.84 14.93 -22.41
CA THR A 293 4.49 14.59 -21.92
C THR A 293 4.39 14.81 -20.42
N VAL A 294 5.35 14.31 -19.63
CA VAL A 294 5.37 14.50 -18.16
C VAL A 294 5.47 15.98 -17.81
N ARG A 295 6.35 16.74 -18.50
CA ARG A 295 6.50 18.19 -18.32
C ARG A 295 5.18 18.93 -18.56
N LYS A 296 4.47 18.62 -19.66
CA LYS A 296 3.17 19.23 -19.98
C LYS A 296 2.08 18.89 -18.97
N LYS A 297 2.04 17.64 -18.48
CA LYS A 297 1.08 17.26 -17.42
C LYS A 297 1.33 18.05 -16.13
N ASN A 298 2.57 18.13 -15.68
CA ASN A 298 2.94 18.89 -14.47
C ASN A 298 2.68 20.40 -14.63
N ALA A 299 2.92 20.96 -15.82
CA ALA A 299 2.56 22.35 -16.12
C ALA A 299 1.04 22.60 -15.98
N LEU A 300 0.20 21.72 -16.53
CA LEU A 300 -1.26 21.82 -16.38
C LEU A 300 -1.71 21.72 -14.92
N LEU A 301 -1.10 20.84 -14.11
CA LEU A 301 -1.39 20.77 -12.67
C LEU A 301 -1.03 22.09 -11.97
N THR A 302 0.11 22.69 -12.33
CA THR A 302 0.56 24.00 -11.80
C THR A 302 -0.42 25.11 -12.17
N GLU A 303 -0.93 25.13 -13.41
CA GLU A 303 -1.93 26.09 -13.87
C GLU A 303 -3.24 25.96 -13.09
N ILE A 304 -3.75 24.73 -12.93
CA ILE A 304 -4.96 24.45 -12.16
C ILE A 304 -4.78 24.87 -10.69
N TYR A 305 -3.65 24.53 -10.07
CA TYR A 305 -3.31 24.96 -8.72
C TYR A 305 -3.34 26.48 -8.59
N THR A 306 -2.64 27.18 -9.48
CA THR A 306 -2.54 28.65 -9.46
C THR A 306 -3.90 29.30 -9.57
N LYS A 307 -4.74 28.84 -10.51
CA LYS A 307 -6.11 29.32 -10.68
C LYS A 307 -6.95 29.13 -9.41
N LEU A 308 -6.92 27.93 -8.81
CA LEU A 308 -7.67 27.65 -7.58
C LEU A 308 -7.16 28.45 -6.38
N LYS A 309 -5.86 28.73 -6.28
CA LYS A 309 -5.32 29.63 -5.25
C LYS A 309 -5.81 31.07 -5.43
N GLN A 310 -5.86 31.57 -6.67
CA GLN A 310 -6.41 32.90 -6.98
C GLN A 310 -7.90 33.02 -6.65
N GLU A 311 -8.65 31.92 -6.76
CA GLU A 311 -10.05 31.83 -6.32
C GLU A 311 -10.21 31.78 -4.78
N GLY A 312 -9.12 31.74 -4.02
CA GLY A 312 -9.14 31.86 -2.56
C GLY A 312 -9.14 30.55 -1.79
N PHE A 313 -8.92 29.39 -2.44
CA PHE A 313 -8.82 28.09 -1.76
C PHE A 313 -7.52 27.97 -0.95
N LYS A 314 -7.55 28.40 0.30
CA LYS A 314 -6.37 28.46 1.19
C LYS A 314 -5.85 27.08 1.60
N GLN A 315 -6.74 26.10 1.70
CA GLN A 315 -6.47 24.71 2.07
C GLN A 315 -5.87 23.85 0.95
N LEU A 316 -5.68 24.42 -0.25
CA LEU A 316 -4.98 23.77 -1.35
C LEU A 316 -3.46 23.96 -1.22
N HIS A 317 -2.73 22.85 -1.31
CA HIS A 317 -1.28 22.73 -1.20
C HIS A 317 -0.69 22.00 -2.41
N TYR A 318 0.61 22.16 -2.62
CA TYR A 318 1.32 21.66 -3.79
C TYR A 318 2.67 21.05 -3.40
N LEU A 319 3.02 19.92 -4.00
CA LEU A 319 4.33 19.29 -3.90
C LEU A 319 4.87 19.02 -5.30
N SER A 320 6.03 19.62 -5.59
CA SER A 320 6.72 19.43 -6.87
C SER A 320 7.40 18.06 -6.96
N ALA A 321 7.58 17.58 -8.18
CA ALA A 321 8.31 16.36 -8.52
C ALA A 321 9.83 16.48 -8.29
N LYS A 322 10.36 17.69 -8.02
CA LYS A 322 11.80 17.91 -7.80
C LYS A 322 12.34 17.00 -6.68
N GLY A 323 13.23 16.09 -7.05
CA GLY A 323 13.85 15.12 -6.14
C GLY A 323 12.86 14.14 -5.50
N LEU A 324 11.66 13.96 -6.07
CA LEU A 324 10.60 13.12 -5.51
C LEU A 324 11.03 11.64 -5.42
N ILE A 325 11.84 11.18 -6.38
CA ILE A 325 12.35 9.79 -6.45
C ILE A 325 13.89 9.72 -6.47
N GLY A 326 14.56 10.82 -6.12
CA GLY A 326 16.02 10.98 -6.24
C GLY A 326 16.44 11.63 -7.56
N GLU A 327 17.76 11.72 -7.77
CA GLU A 327 18.39 12.33 -8.94
C GLU A 327 19.46 11.39 -9.56
N ASP A 328 19.58 10.16 -9.06
CA ASP A 328 20.55 9.16 -9.52
C ASP A 328 20.01 8.23 -10.62
N HIS A 329 18.75 8.39 -10.99
CA HIS A 329 18.04 7.62 -12.02
C HIS A 329 17.69 6.16 -11.67
N GLU A 330 17.84 5.78 -10.41
CA GLU A 330 17.66 4.40 -9.93
C GLU A 330 16.31 4.18 -9.23
N GLY A 331 15.38 5.14 -9.32
CA GLY A 331 14.13 5.11 -8.56
C GLY A 331 13.02 4.24 -9.17
N ALA A 332 13.19 3.70 -10.38
CA ALA A 332 12.14 3.01 -11.13
C ALA A 332 12.55 1.62 -11.62
N THR A 333 11.59 0.69 -11.67
CA THR A 333 11.76 -0.68 -12.16
C THR A 333 11.73 -0.76 -13.69
N ASP A 334 10.82 -0.04 -14.33
CA ASP A 334 10.58 -0.11 -15.78
C ASP A 334 10.61 1.28 -16.45
N GLY A 335 11.25 2.24 -15.76
CA GLY A 335 11.35 3.62 -16.20
C GLY A 335 10.10 4.47 -15.92
N VAL A 336 9.05 3.91 -15.32
CA VAL A 336 7.83 4.62 -14.88
C VAL A 336 7.46 4.23 -13.45
N HIS A 337 7.31 2.93 -13.20
CA HIS A 337 6.87 2.40 -11.92
C HIS A 337 8.02 2.35 -10.94
N LEU A 338 7.80 2.83 -9.72
CA LEU A 338 8.87 2.93 -8.73
C LEU A 338 9.30 1.56 -8.22
N ASN A 339 10.59 1.42 -7.95
CA ASN A 339 11.08 0.32 -7.11
C ASN A 339 11.06 0.75 -5.63
N ASP A 340 11.55 -0.10 -4.73
CA ASP A 340 11.54 0.18 -3.29
C ASP A 340 12.34 1.44 -2.91
N ILE A 341 13.42 1.76 -3.62
CA ILE A 341 14.22 2.99 -3.40
C ILE A 341 13.37 4.21 -3.78
N GLY A 342 12.72 4.18 -4.94
CA GLY A 342 11.83 5.25 -5.38
C GLY A 342 10.66 5.46 -4.42
N PHE A 343 10.01 4.39 -3.97
CA PHE A 343 8.91 4.48 -3.00
C PHE A 343 9.34 5.03 -1.65
N GLN A 344 10.50 4.61 -1.14
CA GLN A 344 11.04 5.14 0.11
C GLN A 344 11.29 6.65 -0.01
N ARG A 345 11.95 7.10 -1.09
CA ARG A 345 12.22 8.53 -1.34
C ARG A 345 10.93 9.34 -1.50
N GLN A 346 9.95 8.81 -2.23
CA GLN A 346 8.67 9.46 -2.40
C GLN A 346 7.95 9.60 -1.05
N ALA A 347 7.94 8.55 -0.23
CA ALA A 347 7.37 8.61 1.12
C ALA A 347 8.08 9.65 2.00
N GLU A 348 9.42 9.73 1.96
CA GLU A 348 10.23 10.70 2.72
C GLU A 348 9.97 12.15 2.31
N LYS A 349 9.60 12.39 1.04
CA LYS A 349 9.21 13.73 0.55
C LYS A 349 7.77 14.09 0.89
N VAL A 350 6.85 13.14 0.77
CA VAL A 350 5.41 13.37 0.99
C VAL A 350 5.07 13.45 2.47
N LEU A 351 5.66 12.60 3.32
CA LEU A 351 5.29 12.46 4.72
C LEU A 351 5.43 13.76 5.54
N PRO A 352 6.53 14.54 5.46
CA PRO A 352 6.65 15.78 6.23
C PRO A 352 5.56 16.80 5.88
N VAL A 353 5.20 16.90 4.60
CA VAL A 353 4.12 17.79 4.13
C VAL A 353 2.79 17.31 4.69
N VAL A 354 2.47 16.03 4.55
CA VAL A 354 1.26 15.41 5.12
C VAL A 354 1.18 15.65 6.63
N GLN A 355 2.29 15.50 7.36
CA GLN A 355 2.34 15.74 8.80
C GLN A 355 2.02 17.19 9.18
N GLN A 356 2.55 18.14 8.41
CA GLN A 356 2.24 19.56 8.61
C GLN A 356 0.75 19.85 8.38
N LEU A 357 0.15 19.25 7.35
CA LEU A 357 -1.25 19.46 7.00
C LEU A 357 -2.21 18.88 8.04
N VAL A 358 -1.94 17.66 8.53
CA VAL A 358 -2.75 17.02 9.57
C VAL A 358 -2.68 17.78 10.92
N LYS A 359 -1.52 18.36 11.26
CA LYS A 359 -1.40 19.21 12.46
C LYS A 359 -2.23 20.49 12.36
N LYS A 360 -2.22 21.15 11.18
CA LYS A 360 -3.02 22.36 10.93
C LYS A 360 -4.52 22.09 11.00
N SER A 361 -5.00 20.96 10.49
CA SER A 361 -6.43 20.62 10.57
C SER A 361 -6.90 20.29 11.99
N SER A 362 -6.00 19.78 12.84
CA SER A 362 -6.30 19.46 14.24
C SER A 362 -6.37 20.69 15.15
N GLY A 363 -5.71 21.80 14.79
CA GLY A 363 -5.64 23.04 15.58
C GLY A 363 -6.68 24.12 15.22
N SER A 364 -7.51 23.88 14.21
CA SER A 364 -8.55 24.82 13.76
C SER A 364 -9.95 24.50 14.31
N LYS A 365 -10.03 23.75 15.42
CA LYS A 365 -11.28 23.41 16.12
C LYS A 365 -11.55 24.33 17.28
#